data_AF-A0A9D0P4P3-F1
#
_entry.id   AF-A0A9D0P4P3-F1
#
_cell.length_a   1.000
_cell.length_b   1.000
_cell.length_c   1.000
_cell.angle_alpha   90.00
_cell.angle_beta   90.00
_cell.angle_gamma   90.00
#
_symmetry.space_group_name_H-M   'P 1'
#
loop_
_entity.id
_entity.type
_entity.pdbx_description
1 polymer ?
#
loop_
_entity_poly.entity_id
_entity_poly.type
_entity_poly.pdbx_seq_one_letter_code
_entity_poly.pdbx_strand_id
1 'polypeptide(L)' 'SIQAAALAVEALNLMEEKSIFALPVVDSGDRVIGALHMHDLLRAGVV' A
#
# COMPACT_ATOMS: atom_id res chain seq x y z
N SER A 1 3.38 4.73 -5.35
CA SER A 1 1.91 4.54 -5.27
C SER A 1 1.60 3.10 -5.59
N ILE A 2 0.40 2.63 -5.23
CA ILE A 2 -0.12 1.31 -5.61
C ILE A 2 -1.57 1.43 -6.08
N GLN A 3 -1.98 0.56 -6.98
CA GLN A 3 -3.36 0.51 -7.46
C GLN A 3 -4.31 0.06 -6.36
N ALA A 4 -5.50 0.65 -6.29
CA ALA A 4 -6.52 0.34 -5.27
C ALA A 4 -6.99 -1.12 -5.29
N ALA A 5 -6.85 -1.80 -6.42
CA ALA A 5 -7.20 -3.22 -6.57
C ALA A 5 -6.05 -4.18 -6.22
N ALA A 6 -4.86 -3.68 -5.89
CA ALA A 6 -3.72 -4.51 -5.53
C ALA A 6 -3.93 -5.18 -4.16
N LEU A 7 -3.29 -6.32 -3.98
CA LEU A 7 -3.32 -7.05 -2.71
C LEU A 7 -2.51 -6.30 -1.64
N ALA A 8 -2.95 -6.41 -0.39
CA ALA A 8 -2.25 -5.84 0.75
C ALA A 8 -0.80 -6.35 0.86
N VAL A 9 -0.54 -7.62 0.52
CA VAL A 9 0.81 -8.19 0.51
C VAL A 9 1.72 -7.52 -0.52
N GLU A 10 1.19 -7.09 -1.66
CA GLU A 10 1.96 -6.37 -2.69
C GLU A 10 2.33 -4.97 -2.20
N ALA A 11 1.41 -4.31 -1.49
CA ALA A 11 1.68 -3.02 -0.84
C ALA A 11 2.79 -3.14 0.21
N LEU A 12 2.75 -4.20 1.03
CA LEU A 12 3.77 -4.47 2.05
C LEU A 12 5.14 -4.75 1.43
N ASN A 13 5.20 -5.66 0.44
CA ASN A 13 6.44 -5.99 -0.26
C ASN A 13 7.06 -4.75 -0.92
N LEU A 14 6.24 -3.89 -1.56
CA LEU A 14 6.71 -2.67 -2.18
C LEU A 14 7.26 -1.66 -1.17
N MET A 15 6.64 -1.59 0.02
CA MET A 15 7.11 -0.74 1.12
C MET A 15 8.46 -1.23 1.66
N GLU A 16 8.63 -2.54 1.84
CA GLU A 16 9.89 -3.16 2.26
C GLU A 16 11.01 -2.95 1.23
N GLU A 17 10.74 -3.27 -0.04
CA GLU A 17 11.69 -3.13 -1.14
C GLU A 17 12.22 -1.70 -1.27
N LYS A 18 11.33 -0.71 -1.07
CA LYS A 18 11.68 0.71 -1.19
C LYS A 18 12.07 1.35 0.14
N SER A 19 12.06 0.60 1.25
CA SER A 19 12.31 1.11 2.61
C SER A 19 11.46 2.35 2.94
N ILE A 20 10.17 2.31 2.59
CA ILE A 20 9.19 3.35 2.88
C ILE A 20 8.05 2.78 3.75
N PHE A 21 7.47 3.60 4.61
CA PHE A 21 6.42 3.17 5.55
C PHE A 21 5.00 3.58 5.14
N ALA A 22 4.88 4.37 4.08
CA ALA A 22 3.62 4.88 3.59
C ALA A 22 3.57 4.80 2.06
N LEU A 23 2.40 4.45 1.55
CA LEU A 23 2.19 4.22 0.13
C LEU A 23 0.87 4.87 -0.31
N PRO A 24 0.89 5.86 -1.22
CA PRO A 24 -0.33 6.43 -1.75
C PRO A 24 -1.06 5.40 -2.61
N VAL A 25 -2.37 5.28 -2.41
CA VAL A 25 -3.26 4.41 -3.18
C VAL A 25 -3.90 5.23 -4.29
N VAL A 26 -3.81 4.72 -5.51
CA VAL A 26 -4.32 5.39 -6.71
C VAL A 26 -5.40 4.55 -7.40
N ASP A 27 -6.30 5.21 -8.13
CA ASP A 27 -7.22 4.54 -9.04
C ASP A 27 -6.57 4.19 -10.40
N SER A 28 -7.35 3.63 -11.31
CA SER A 28 -6.89 3.26 -12.66
C SER A 28 -6.48 4.45 -13.54
N GLY A 29 -6.81 5.68 -13.13
CA GLY A 29 -6.40 6.92 -13.79
C GLY A 29 -5.22 7.61 -13.09
N ASP A 30 -4.50 6.88 -12.22
CA ASP A 30 -3.38 7.36 -11.40
C ASP A 30 -3.74 8.54 -10.48
N ARG A 31 -5.02 8.69 -10.12
CA ARG A 31 -5.45 9.71 -9.16
C ARG A 31 -5.34 9.15 -7.76
N VAL A 32 -4.76 9.92 -6.84
CA VAL A 32 -4.65 9.54 -5.43
C VAL A 32 -6.03 9.55 -4.80
N ILE A 33 -6.46 8.40 -4.28
CA ILE A 33 -7.75 8.24 -3.59
C ILE A 33 -7.57 7.87 -2.11
N GLY A 34 -6.33 7.60 -1.66
CA GLY A 34 -6.03 7.27 -0.28
C GLY A 34 -4.55 7.01 -0.04
N ALA A 35 -4.24 6.48 1.15
CA ALA A 35 -2.89 6.07 1.53
C ALA A 35 -2.94 4.89 2.49
N LEU A 36 -1.93 4.04 2.43
CA LEU A 36 -1.69 2.94 3.36
C LEU A 36 -0.42 3.24 4.16
N HIS A 37 -0.44 3.00 5.47
CA HIS A 37 0.76 2.86 6.26
C HIS A 37 1.05 1.39 6.55
N MET A 38 2.32 1.03 6.65
CA MET A 38 2.76 -0.34 6.96
C MET A 38 2.11 -0.87 8.25
N HIS A 39 1.99 -0.03 9.29
CA HIS A 39 1.35 -0.42 10.55
C HIS A 39 -0.13 -0.78 10.40
N ASP A 40 -0.84 -0.19 9.43
CA ASP A 40 -2.26 -0.48 9.19
C ASP A 40 -2.41 -1.90 8.64
N LEU A 41 -1.52 -2.30 7.72
CA LEU A 41 -1.49 -3.63 7.14
C LEU A 41 -1.16 -4.70 8.18
N LEU A 42 -0.13 -4.47 9.00
CA LEU A 42 0.25 -5.39 10.06
C LEU A 42 -0.86 -5.56 11.11
N ARG A 43 -1.52 -4.46 11.50
CA ARG A 43 -2.66 -4.49 12.44
C ARG A 43 -3.88 -5.20 11.87
N ALA A 44 -4.09 -5.13 10.55
CA ALA A 44 -5.17 -5.83 9.88
C ALA A 44 -4.94 -7.35 9.78
N GLY A 45 -3.80 -7.87 10.26
CA GLY A 45 -3.48 -9.29 10.21
C GLY A 45 -2.95 -9.75 8.85
N VAL A 46 -2.40 -8.83 8.06
CA VAL A 46 -1.71 -9.15 6.81
C VAL A 46 -0.30 -9.65 7.16
N VAL A 47 -0.21 -10.90 7.64
CA VAL A 47 1.02 -11.67 7.89
C VAL A 47 0.78 -13.17 7.66
#